data_AF-A0A947B8K3-F1
#
_entry.id   AF-A0A947B8K3-F1
#
_cell.length_a   1.000
_cell.length_b   1.000
_cell.length_c   1.000
_cell.angle_alpha   90.00
_cell.angle_beta   90.00
_cell.angle_gamma   90.00
#
_symmetry.space_group_name_H-M   'P 1'
#
loop_
_entity.id
_entity.type
_entity.pdbx_description
1 polymer ?
#
loop_
_entity_poly.entity_id
_entity_poly.type
_entity_poly.pdbx_seq_one_letter_code
_entity_poly.pdbx_strand_id
1 'polypeptide(L)'
;MSRLLALLLAVAIAIPAAAAEIGDDGLHKADWLKDTFKDLQEDAAEASDDGKRILILVEQRGCLYCRDMHENTFTDERVKALLENDYFPIQLNLHGDIEIVDTDGD
;
A
#
# COMPACT_ATOMS: atom_id res chain seq x y z
N MET A 1 13.96 -27.01 -33.23
CA MET A 1 14.82 -26.08 -32.46
C MET A 1 14.29 -24.64 -32.51
N SER A 2 14.09 -24.05 -33.70
CA SER A 2 13.57 -22.67 -33.85
C SER A 2 12.19 -22.41 -33.20
N ARG A 3 11.26 -23.39 -33.25
CA ARG A 3 9.93 -23.26 -32.62
C ARG A 3 9.95 -23.26 -31.09
N LEU A 4 10.86 -24.02 -30.47
CA LEU A 4 11.02 -24.04 -29.01
C LEU A 4 11.64 -22.73 -28.50
N LEU A 5 12.59 -22.16 -29.24
CA LEU A 5 13.14 -20.85 -28.92
C LEU A 5 12.09 -19.74 -28.99
N ALA A 6 11.22 -19.77 -30.01
CA ALA A 6 10.13 -18.80 -30.16
C ALA A 6 9.08 -18.88 -29.03
N LEU A 7 8.77 -20.10 -28.56
CA LEU A 7 7.87 -20.33 -27.43
C LEU A 7 8.48 -19.85 -26.10
N LEU A 8 9.78 -20.09 -25.86
CA LEU A 8 10.47 -19.60 -24.67
C LEU A 8 10.56 -18.07 -24.63
N LEU A 9 10.77 -17.42 -25.78
CA LEU A 9 10.82 -15.96 -25.87
C LEU A 9 9.44 -15.32 -25.66
N ALA A 10 8.36 -15.96 -26.13
CA ALA A 10 6.99 -15.49 -25.91
C ALA A 10 6.56 -15.58 -24.43
N VAL A 11 7.03 -16.59 -23.70
CA VAL A 11 6.75 -16.75 -22.26
C VAL A 11 7.48 -15.71 -21.42
N ALA A 12 8.70 -15.31 -21.80
CA ALA A 12 9.47 -14.30 -21.08
C ALA A 12 8.85 -12.88 -21.15
N ILE A 13 8.08 -12.57 -22.19
CA ILE A 13 7.40 -11.27 -22.36
C ILE A 13 6.08 -11.21 -21.57
N ALA A 14 5.53 -12.37 -21.18
CA ALA A 14 4.25 -12.44 -20.47
C ALA A 14 4.38 -12.33 -18.94
N ILE A 15 5.58 -12.09 -18.41
CA ILE A 15 5.77 -11.83 -16.98
C ILE A 15 5.32 -10.39 -16.71
N PRO A 16 4.23 -10.18 -15.93
CA PRO A 16 3.83 -8.83 -15.57
C PRO A 16 4.96 -8.18 -14.77
N ALA A 17 5.35 -6.97 -15.18
CA ALA A 17 6.23 -6.16 -14.36
C ALA A 17 5.48 -5.82 -13.07
N ALA A 18 6.01 -6.23 -11.93
CA ALA A 18 5.52 -5.81 -10.61
C ALA A 18 5.91 -4.35 -10.39
N ALA A 19 5.22 -3.44 -11.08
CA ALA A 19 5.29 -2.01 -10.79
C ALA A 19 4.38 -1.71 -9.60
N ALA A 20 4.79 -0.80 -8.71
CA ALA A 20 3.93 -0.30 -7.66
C ALA A 20 2.66 0.30 -8.29
N GLU A 21 1.49 -0.15 -7.84
CA GLU A 21 0.21 0.34 -8.33
C GLU A 21 0.01 1.80 -7.91
N ILE A 22 -0.58 2.61 -8.79
CA ILE A 22 -0.94 4.01 -8.52
C ILE A 22 -2.45 4.11 -8.64
N GLY A 23 -3.12 4.57 -7.59
CA GLY A 23 -4.56 4.81 -7.58
C GLY A 23 -4.97 6.05 -8.38
N ASP A 24 -6.27 6.24 -8.58
CA ASP A 24 -6.83 7.41 -9.27
C ASP A 24 -6.55 8.74 -8.53
N ASP A 25 -6.29 8.65 -7.21
CA ASP A 25 -5.82 9.76 -6.37
C ASP A 25 -4.36 10.15 -6.68
N GLY A 26 -3.61 9.28 -7.37
CA GLY A 26 -2.19 9.45 -7.66
C GLY A 26 -1.27 9.05 -6.50
N LEU A 27 -1.79 8.30 -5.53
CA LEU A 27 -1.02 7.71 -4.42
C LEU A 27 -0.64 6.27 -4.74
N HIS A 28 0.44 5.80 -4.11
CA HIS A 28 0.91 4.42 -4.27
C HIS A 28 -0.01 3.45 -3.50
N LYS A 29 -0.34 2.32 -4.10
CA LYS A 29 -1.23 1.31 -3.50
C LYS A 29 -0.49 0.01 -3.23
N ALA A 30 -0.96 -0.69 -2.21
CA ALA A 30 -0.48 -2.00 -1.82
C ALA A 30 -1.62 -2.80 -1.20
N ASP A 31 -1.63 -4.11 -1.41
CA ASP A 31 -2.72 -5.01 -1.00
C ASP A 31 -2.95 -5.06 0.53
N TRP A 32 -1.94 -4.68 1.32
CA TRP A 32 -2.00 -4.67 2.78
C TRP A 32 -2.56 -3.36 3.35
N LEU A 33 -2.79 -2.34 2.52
CA LEU A 33 -3.46 -1.11 2.95
C LEU A 33 -4.94 -1.39 3.26
N LYS A 34 -5.43 -0.78 4.34
CA LYS A 34 -6.80 -0.87 4.78
C LYS A 34 -7.62 0.24 4.14
N ASP A 35 -8.67 -0.18 3.43
CA ASP A 35 -9.68 0.72 2.91
C ASP A 35 -10.77 0.93 3.96
N THR A 36 -10.88 2.17 4.43
CA THR A 36 -11.69 2.57 5.59
C THR A 36 -12.20 3.99 5.37
N PHE A 37 -13.18 4.41 6.16
CA PHE A 37 -13.71 5.78 6.13
C PHE A 37 -12.79 6.82 6.78
N LYS A 38 -11.63 6.40 7.31
CA LYS A 38 -10.64 7.28 7.97
C LYS A 38 -11.22 8.01 9.18
N ASP A 39 -12.10 7.34 9.90
CA ASP A 39 -12.41 7.68 11.29
C ASP A 39 -11.33 7.04 12.17
N LEU A 40 -10.46 7.87 12.75
CA LEU A 40 -9.29 7.38 13.45
C LEU A 40 -9.62 6.66 14.75
N GLN A 41 -10.79 6.93 15.36
CA GLN A 41 -11.24 6.21 16.54
C GLN A 41 -11.73 4.82 16.16
N GLU A 42 -12.56 4.71 15.10
CA GLU A 42 -13.04 3.43 14.58
C GLU A 42 -11.89 2.57 14.03
N ASP A 43 -11.01 3.16 13.22
CA ASP A 43 -9.84 2.48 12.66
C ASP A 43 -8.90 1.97 13.76
N ALA A 44 -8.70 2.74 14.84
CA ALA A 44 -7.88 2.31 15.98
C ALA A 44 -8.56 1.21 16.81
N ALA A 45 -9.88 1.25 16.95
CA ALA A 45 -10.64 0.21 17.64
C ALA A 45 -10.58 -1.11 16.86
N GLU A 46 -10.81 -1.07 15.54
CA GLU A 46 -10.70 -2.24 14.66
C GLU A 46 -9.28 -2.83 14.69
N ALA A 47 -8.25 -1.96 14.59
CA ALA A 47 -6.87 -2.40 14.73
C ALA A 47 -6.64 -3.14 16.06
N SER A 48 -7.17 -2.60 17.17
CA SER A 48 -7.04 -3.23 18.48
C SER A 48 -7.78 -4.57 18.58
N ASP A 49 -8.96 -4.69 17.98
CA ASP A 49 -9.74 -5.93 17.95
C ASP A 49 -9.01 -7.03 17.16
N ASP A 50 -8.30 -6.64 16.10
CA ASP A 50 -7.40 -7.51 15.34
C ASP A 50 -6.07 -7.82 16.07
N GLY A 51 -5.84 -7.23 17.25
CA GLY A 51 -4.58 -7.36 18.00
C GLY A 51 -3.39 -6.62 17.39
N LYS A 52 -3.67 -5.62 16.55
CA LYS A 52 -2.71 -4.85 15.75
C LYS A 52 -2.57 -3.41 16.24
N ARG A 53 -1.54 -2.73 15.74
CA ARG A 53 -1.31 -1.29 15.93
C ARG A 53 -1.72 -0.52 14.70
N ILE A 54 -2.48 0.56 14.84
CA ILE A 54 -2.75 1.47 13.73
C ILE A 54 -1.44 2.08 13.21
N LEU A 55 -1.27 2.11 11.89
CA LEU A 55 -0.16 2.76 11.20
C LEU A 55 -0.74 3.73 10.18
N ILE A 56 -0.45 5.02 10.34
CA ILE A 56 -0.94 6.06 9.44
C ILE A 56 0.17 6.43 8.46
N LEU A 57 -0.05 6.16 7.18
CA LEU A 57 0.84 6.55 6.10
C LEU A 57 0.34 7.83 5.44
N VAL A 58 1.01 8.94 5.71
CA VAL A 58 0.68 10.24 5.09
C VAL A 58 1.48 10.42 3.82
N GLU A 59 0.80 10.46 2.67
CA GLU A 59 1.42 10.49 1.36
C GLU A 59 0.87 11.63 0.48
N GLN A 60 1.56 11.93 -0.61
CA GLN A 60 1.11 12.90 -1.61
C GLN A 60 1.42 12.43 -3.02
N ARG A 61 0.64 12.91 -3.99
CA ARG A 61 0.89 12.64 -5.40
C ARG A 61 2.29 13.07 -5.81
N GLY A 62 2.99 12.18 -6.52
CA GLY A 62 4.34 12.46 -7.04
C GLY A 62 5.45 12.48 -5.98
N CYS A 63 5.16 11.98 -4.77
CA CYS A 63 6.14 11.86 -3.70
C CYS A 63 7.23 10.84 -4.03
N LEU A 64 8.44 11.30 -4.37
CA LEU A 64 9.57 10.44 -4.74
C LEU A 64 10.00 9.49 -3.61
N TYR A 65 9.89 9.93 -2.36
CA TYR A 65 10.23 9.10 -1.19
C TYR A 65 9.16 8.06 -0.88
N CYS A 66 7.89 8.40 -1.11
CA CYS A 66 6.79 7.44 -0.98
C CYS A 66 6.96 6.34 -2.02
N ARG A 67 7.29 6.70 -3.27
CA ARG A 67 7.66 5.72 -4.30
C ARG A 67 8.80 4.81 -3.85
N ASP A 68 9.90 5.37 -3.34
CA ASP A 68 11.05 4.58 -2.89
C ASP A 68 10.67 3.62 -1.75
N MET A 69 9.82 4.05 -0.82
CA MET A 69 9.28 3.18 0.24
C MET A 69 8.48 2.02 -0.35
N HIS A 70 7.54 2.28 -1.27
CA HIS A 70 6.70 1.25 -1.91
C HIS A 70 7.49 0.30 -2.81
N GLU A 71 8.53 0.77 -3.48
CA GLU A 71 9.34 -0.06 -4.39
C GLU A 71 10.43 -0.85 -3.67
N ASN A 72 11.05 -0.28 -2.62
CA ASN A 72 12.28 -0.83 -2.05
C ASN A 72 12.19 -1.21 -0.56
N THR A 73 11.36 -0.53 0.24
CA THR A 73 11.29 -0.79 1.69
C THR A 73 10.13 -1.71 2.05
N PHE A 74 8.92 -1.42 1.57
CA PHE A 74 7.72 -2.21 1.86
C PHE A 74 7.71 -3.56 1.13
N THR A 75 8.56 -3.74 0.13
CA THR A 75 8.78 -5.00 -0.58
C THR A 75 9.79 -5.92 0.12
N ASP A 76 10.56 -5.45 1.10
CA ASP A 76 11.38 -6.32 1.95
C ASP A 76 10.45 -7.22 2.77
N GLU A 77 10.59 -8.53 2.63
CA GLU A 77 9.75 -9.54 3.28
C GLU A 77 9.61 -9.36 4.79
N ARG A 78 10.65 -8.85 5.47
CA ARG A 78 10.59 -8.59 6.92
C ARG A 78 9.68 -7.41 7.22
N VAL A 79 9.70 -6.38 6.39
CA VAL A 79 8.85 -5.18 6.54
C VAL A 79 7.42 -5.53 6.16
N LYS A 80 7.22 -6.23 5.04
CA LYS A 80 5.91 -6.72 4.61
C LYS A 80 5.26 -7.58 5.69
N ALA A 81 6.00 -8.48 6.31
CA ALA A 81 5.49 -9.29 7.41
C ALA A 81 5.03 -8.45 8.61
N LEU A 82 5.73 -7.37 8.96
CA LEU A 82 5.28 -6.45 10.02
C LEU A 82 3.98 -5.75 9.60
N LEU A 83 3.92 -5.21 8.37
CA LEU A 83 2.76 -4.49 7.85
C LEU A 83 1.50 -5.36 7.84
N GLU A 84 1.63 -6.64 7.48
CA GLU A 84 0.51 -7.57 7.40
C GLU A 84 0.10 -8.15 8.75
N ASN A 85 1.05 -8.45 9.63
CA ASN A 85 0.78 -9.20 10.87
C ASN A 85 0.63 -8.31 12.11
N ASP A 86 1.39 -7.23 12.22
CA ASP A 86 1.48 -6.41 13.44
C ASP A 86 0.77 -5.06 13.34
N TYR A 87 0.55 -4.59 12.11
CA TYR A 87 -0.01 -3.27 11.85
C TYR A 87 -1.34 -3.31 11.10
N PHE A 88 -2.12 -2.26 11.29
CA PHE A 88 -3.33 -1.91 10.54
C PHE A 88 -3.04 -0.63 9.75
N PRO A 89 -2.48 -0.74 8.53
CA PRO A 89 -1.99 0.42 7.80
C PRO A 89 -3.12 1.12 7.05
N ILE A 90 -3.36 2.40 7.36
CA ILE A 90 -4.25 3.28 6.60
C ILE A 90 -3.43 4.33 5.86
N GLN A 91 -3.88 4.73 4.68
CA GLN A 91 -3.26 5.79 3.88
C GLN A 91 -4.08 7.07 3.97
N LEU A 92 -3.41 8.18 4.23
CA LEU A 92 -3.97 9.53 4.21
C LEU A 92 -3.31 10.34 3.10
N ASN A 93 -4.11 11.14 2.40
CA ASN A 93 -3.60 12.13 1.49
C ASN A 93 -3.23 13.41 2.26
N LEU A 94 -1.97 13.83 2.15
CA LEU A 94 -1.42 15.00 2.81
C LEU A 94 -2.16 16.30 2.47
N HIS A 95 -2.75 16.39 1.27
CA HIS A 95 -3.44 17.59 0.79
C HIS A 95 -4.93 17.65 1.19
N GLY A 96 -5.44 16.64 1.90
CA GLY A 96 -6.79 16.66 2.48
C GLY A 96 -7.90 16.65 1.43
N ASP A 97 -7.74 15.88 0.36
CA ASP A 97 -8.78 15.64 -0.65
C ASP A 97 -9.82 14.57 -0.23
N ILE A 98 -9.62 13.97 0.95
CA ILE A 98 -10.49 12.98 1.57
C ILE A 98 -10.79 13.45 3.01
N GLU A 99 -12.06 13.32 3.42
CA GLU A 99 -12.51 13.62 4.78
C GLU A 99 -11.91 12.62 5.78
N ILE A 100 -11.51 13.12 6.94
CA ILE A 100 -10.90 12.36 8.03
C ILE A 100 -11.57 12.85 9.30
N VAL A 101 -11.97 11.91 10.16
CA VAL A 101 -12.43 12.21 11.52
C VAL A 101 -11.29 11.90 12.46
N ASP A 102 -10.83 12.91 13.21
CA ASP A 102 -9.63 12.77 14.03
C ASP A 102 -9.89 11.97 15.33
N THR A 103 -8.88 11.91 16.22
CA THR A 103 -9.00 11.17 17.48
C THR A 103 -9.93 11.81 18.50
N ASP A 104 -10.33 13.06 18.29
CA ASP A 104 -11.26 13.81 19.13
C ASP A 104 -12.69 13.84 18.52
N GLY A 105 -12.85 13.35 17.28
CA GLY A 105 -14.13 13.23 16.58
C GLY A 105 -14.49 14.43 15.69
N ASP A 106 -13.53 15.32 15.42
CA ASP A 106 -13.67 16.49 14.56
C ASP A 106 -13.27 16.23 13.10
#